data_AF-A0AAV6YKR4-F1
#
_entry.id   AF-A0AAV6YKR4-F1
#
_cell.length_a   1.000
_cell.length_b   1.000
_cell.length_c   1.000
_cell.angle_alpha   90.00
_cell.angle_beta   90.00
_cell.angle_gamma   90.00
#
_symmetry.space_group_name_H-M   'P 1'
#
loop_
_entity.id
_entity.type
_entity.pdbx_description
1 polymer ?
#
loop_
_entity_poly.entity_id
_entity_poly.type
_entity_poly.pdbx_seq_one_letter_code
_entity_poly.pdbx_strand_id
1 'polypeptide(L)' 'MRLTCFLRRPFDFGQRDVAHWFPGHMAKGLKQMRAKLSKVDCIVEVHDARISFRTRTK' A
#
# COMPACT_ATOMS: atom_id res chain seq x y z
N MET A 1 -25.47 -15.33 -12.30
CA MET A 1 -24.20 -16.08 -12.20
C MET A 1 -23.38 -15.49 -11.05
N ARG A 2 -23.22 -16.24 -9.96
CA ARG A 2 -22.37 -15.86 -8.81
C ARG A 2 -20.96 -16.35 -9.11
N LEU A 3 -20.05 -15.46 -9.49
CA LEU A 3 -18.62 -15.76 -9.48
C LEU A 3 -18.17 -15.72 -8.03
N THR A 4 -18.00 -16.91 -7.45
CA THR A 4 -17.36 -17.11 -6.16
C THR A 4 -15.90 -16.64 -6.26
N CYS A 5 -15.55 -15.57 -5.56
CA CYS A 5 -14.19 -15.05 -5.44
C CYS A 5 -13.29 -16.08 -4.73
N PHE A 6 -12.72 -17.02 -5.47
CA PHE A 6 -12.04 -18.20 -4.91
C PHE A 6 -10.55 -18.01 -4.57
N LEU A 7 -9.99 -16.79 -4.54
CA LEU A 7 -8.55 -16.62 -4.32
C LEU A 7 -8.13 -15.42 -3.45
N ARG A 8 -8.62 -15.36 -2.22
CA ARG A 8 -7.96 -14.59 -1.15
C ARG A 8 -8.18 -15.26 0.20
N ARG A 9 -7.22 -16.07 0.64
CA ARG A 9 -7.10 -16.38 2.06
C ARG A 9 -6.35 -15.22 2.73
N PRO A 10 -6.87 -14.61 3.81
CA PRO A 10 -6.08 -13.65 4.58
C PRO A 10 -4.86 -14.38 5.15
N PHE A 11 -3.69 -13.76 5.03
CA PHE A 11 -2.48 -14.27 5.65
C PHE A 11 -2.57 -14.01 7.16
N ASP A 12 -2.50 -15.06 7.97
CA ASP A 12 -2.51 -14.96 9.43
C ASP A 12 -1.07 -14.79 9.93
N PHE A 13 -0.80 -13.68 10.64
CA PHE A 13 0.53 -13.37 11.14
C PHE A 13 0.89 -14.16 12.40
N GLY A 14 -0.08 -14.82 13.05
CA GLY A 14 0.10 -15.71 14.19
C GLY A 14 0.93 -15.09 15.30
N GLN A 15 0.34 -14.18 16.10
CA GLN A 15 0.92 -13.56 17.32
C GLN A 15 2.38 -13.04 17.20
N ARG A 16 2.92 -12.90 15.99
CA ARG A 16 4.24 -12.31 15.74
C ARG A 16 4.07 -10.82 15.64
N ASP A 17 4.91 -10.06 16.35
CA ASP A 17 4.98 -8.61 16.24
C ASP A 17 5.39 -8.24 14.81
N VAL A 18 4.39 -7.90 13.99
CA VAL A 18 4.57 -7.36 12.66
C VAL A 18 5.09 -5.92 12.82
N ALA A 19 6.12 -5.55 12.06
CA ALA A 19 6.72 -4.22 12.14
C ALA A 19 5.65 -3.09 12.19
N HIS A 20 5.68 -2.29 13.26
CA HIS A 20 4.78 -1.14 13.45
C HIS A 20 5.29 0.04 12.61
N TRP A 21 4.90 0.06 11.34
CA TRP A 21 5.30 1.10 10.39
C TRP A 21 4.61 2.45 10.63
N PHE A 22 3.46 2.45 11.29
CA PHE A 22 2.74 3.66 11.70
C PHE A 22 2.80 3.84 13.22
N PRO A 23 2.80 5.08 13.74
CA PRO A 23 2.69 6.34 12.99
C PRO A 23 4.05 6.92 12.55
N GLY A 24 5.14 6.67 13.28
CA GLY A 24 6.40 7.42 13.11
C GLY A 24 7.15 7.13 11.80
N HIS A 25 7.39 5.86 11.50
CA HIS A 25 8.23 5.47 10.36
C HIS A 25 7.61 5.92 9.04
N MET A 26 6.31 5.68 8.84
CA MET A 26 5.61 6.10 7.63
C MET A 26 5.34 7.60 7.57
N ALA A 27 5.12 8.28 8.69
CA ALA A 27 4.99 9.74 8.70
C ALA A 27 6.25 10.44 8.15
N LYS A 28 7.45 9.93 8.49
CA LYS A 28 8.72 10.44 7.93
C LYS A 28 8.78 10.24 6.42
N GLY A 29 8.41 9.05 5.93
CA GLY A 29 8.36 8.74 4.50
C GLY A 29 7.39 9.64 3.73
N LEU A 30 6.19 9.86 4.27
CA LEU A 30 5.18 10.74 3.67
C LEU A 30 5.65 12.20 3.63
N LYS A 31 6.29 12.71 4.68
CA LYS A 31 6.85 14.08 4.69
C LYS A 31 7.91 14.24 3.60
N GLN A 32 8.81 13.27 3.46
CA GLN A 32 9.85 13.29 2.43
C GLN A 32 9.28 13.17 1.02
N MET A 33 8.27 12.31 0.83
CA MET A 33 7.57 12.16 -0.46
C MET A 33 6.92 13.47 -0.87
N ARG A 34 6.13 14.10 0.02
CA ARG A 34 5.48 15.40 -0.24
C ARG A 34 6.46 16.50 -0.64
N ALA A 35 7.64 16.55 -0.01
CA ALA A 35 8.67 17.53 -0.35
C ALA A 35 9.32 17.30 -1.73
N LYS A 36 9.30 16.06 -2.25
CA LYS A 36 9.84 15.71 -3.56
C LYS A 36 8.80 15.89 -4.68
N LEU A 37 7.51 15.74 -4.38
CA LEU A 37 6.43 15.87 -5.36
C LEU A 37 6.39 17.22 -6.08
N SER A 38 6.83 18.31 -5.44
CA SER A 38 6.87 19.63 -6.07
C SER A 38 8.05 19.82 -7.04
N LYS A 39 8.97 18.85 -7.13
CA LYS A 39 10.20 18.94 -7.95
C LYS A 39 10.18 18.00 -9.16
N VAL A 40 9.09 17.28 -9.39
CA VAL A 40 8.96 16.28 -10.45
C VAL A 40 7.87 16.68 -11.43
N ASP A 41 8.12 16.46 -12.72
CA ASP A 41 7.15 16.79 -13.77
C ASP A 41 6.09 15.68 -13.97
N CYS A 42 6.41 14.45 -13.56
CA CYS A 42 5.50 13.31 -13.64
C CYS A 42 5.68 12.33 -12.47
N ILE A 43 4.63 11.56 -12.19
CA ILE A 43 4.60 10.55 -11.13
C ILE A 43 4.20 9.22 -11.75
N VAL A 44 4.98 8.17 -11.49
CA VAL A 44 4.69 6.81 -11.94
C VAL A 44 4.23 6.00 -10.73
N GLU A 45 2.95 5.65 -10.69
CA GLU A 45 2.39 4.78 -9.65
C GLU A 45 2.47 3.32 -10.09
N VAL A 46 3.28 2.53 -9.39
CA VAL A 46 3.41 1.10 -9.65
C VAL A 46 2.49 0.34 -8.71
N HIS A 47 1.55 -0.42 -9.28
CA HIS A 47 0.60 -1.24 -8.54
C HIS A 47 0.74 -2.73 -8.89
N ASP A 48 0.38 -3.59 -7.95
CA ASP A 48 0.27 -5.03 -8.20
C ASP A 48 -1.01 -5.33 -9.00
N ALA A 49 -0.86 -5.98 -10.16
CA ALA A 49 -1.95 -6.30 -11.09
C ALA A 49 -3.06 -7.18 -10.46
N ARG A 50 -2.75 -7.97 -9.43
CA ARG A 50 -3.70 -8.87 -8.75
C ARG A 50 -4.67 -8.11 -7.85
N ILE A 51 -4.36 -6.84 -7.53
CA ILE A 51 -5.04 -6.02 -6.53
C ILE A 51 -5.17 -4.57 -7.04
N SER A 52 -5.22 -4.36 -8.36
CA SER A 52 -5.03 -3.03 -8.96
C SER A 52 -5.91 -1.90 -8.40
N PHE A 53 -7.18 -2.16 -8.09
CA PHE A 53 -8.09 -1.12 -7.61
C PHE A 53 -8.07 -0.91 -6.09
N ARG A 54 -7.47 -1.83 -5.31
CA ARG A 54 -7.53 -1.80 -3.84
C ARG A 54 -6.29 -1.17 -3.21
N THR A 55 -5.19 -1.06 -3.94
CA THR A 55 -3.91 -0.48 -3.48
C THR A 55 -3.76 1.01 -3.77
N ARG A 56 -4.71 1.61 -4.50
CA ARG A 56 -4.67 3.04 -4.82
C ARG A 56 -4.82 3.85 -3.54
N THR A 57 -3.87 4.75 -3.29
CA THR A 57 -3.94 5.70 -2.18
C THR A 57 -4.96 6.77 -2.59
N LYS A 58 -6.08 6.89 -1.86
CA LYS A 58 -7.05 7.98 -2.02
C LYS A 58 -6.53 9.27 -1.38
#